data_AF-A0A9E0JN68-F1
#
_entry.id   AF-A0A9E0JN68-F1
#
_cell.length_a   1.000
_cell.length_b   1.000
_cell.length_c   1.000
_cell.angle_alpha   90.00
_cell.angle_beta   90.00
_cell.angle_gamma   90.00
#
_symmetry.space_group_name_H-M   'P 1'
#
loop_
_entity.id
_entity.type
_entity.pdbx_description
1 polymer ?
#
loop_
_entity_poly.entity_id
_entity_poly.type
_entity_poly.pdbx_seq_one_letter_code
_entity_poly.pdbx_strand_id
1 'polypeptide(L)' 'YFNQLFESDAIPTKEEIVIDGRIITSSGPSTALKTAFYLLESLTNKENALLVKKEMGFDI' A
#
# COMPACT_ATOMS: atom_id res chain seq x y z
N TYR A 1 -9.73 7.47 16.69
CA TYR A 1 -8.75 6.83 15.78
C TYR A 1 -8.47 7.71 14.56
N PHE A 2 -9.48 8.29 13.91
CA PHE A 2 -9.27 9.12 12.70
C PHE A 2 -9.20 10.65 12.93
N ASN A 3 -9.13 11.12 14.17
CA ASN A 3 -9.24 12.55 14.48
C ASN A 3 -8.20 13.40 13.73
N GLN A 4 -6.96 12.92 13.61
CA GLN A 4 -5.89 13.62 12.88
C GLN A 4 -6.14 13.70 11.36
N LEU A 5 -6.84 12.72 10.77
CA LEU A 5 -7.17 12.73 9.34
C LEU A 5 -8.27 13.75 9.02
N PHE A 6 -9.23 13.91 9.92
CA PHE A 6 -10.26 14.95 9.78
C PHE A 6 -9.65 16.36 9.85
N GLU A 7 -8.64 16.57 10.70
CA GLU A 7 -7.93 17.86 10.79
C GLU A 7 -7.12 18.21 9.53
N SER A 8 -6.77 17.20 8.72
CA SER A 8 -6.01 17.36 7.48
C SER A 8 -6.86 17.34 6.21
N ASP A 9 -8.19 17.50 6.32
CA ASP A 9 -9.17 17.38 5.22
C ASP A 9 -9.11 16.03 4.47
N ALA A 10 -8.52 15.00 5.07
CA ALA A 10 -8.53 13.66 4.50
C ALA A 10 -9.87 12.97 4.79
N ILE A 11 -10.31 12.09 3.88
CA ILE A 11 -11.52 11.28 4.06
C ILE A 11 -11.11 9.93 4.65
N PRO A 12 -11.28 9.69 5.96
CA PRO A 12 -10.88 8.42 6.57
C PRO A 12 -11.78 7.26 6.11
N THR A 13 -11.17 6.11 5.92
CA THR A 13 -11.82 4.85 5.54
C THR A 13 -11.31 3.72 6.45
N LYS A 14 -12.08 2.63 6.54
CA LYS A 14 -11.69 1.43 7.30
C LYS A 14 -10.87 0.44 6.48
N GLU A 15 -10.55 0.77 5.24
CA GLU A 15 -9.71 -0.05 4.38
C GLU A 15 -8.26 -0.06 4.89
N GLU A 16 -7.61 -1.20 4.73
CA GLU A 16 -6.24 -1.40 5.18
C GLU A 16 -5.19 -0.72 4.29
N ILE A 17 -5.53 -0.51 3.01
CA ILE A 17 -4.73 0.23 2.02
C ILE A 17 -5.68 1.05 1.18
N VAL A 18 -5.36 2.32 0.98
CA VAL A 18 -6.09 3.25 0.11
C VAL A 18 -5.11 3.81 -0.92
N ILE A 19 -5.53 3.82 -2.18
CA ILE A 19 -4.76 4.39 -3.29
C ILE A 19 -5.60 5.50 -3.90
N ASP A 20 -5.12 6.74 -3.79
CA ASP A 20 -5.72 7.92 -4.41
C ASP A 20 -4.69 8.58 -5.34
N GLY A 21 -4.83 8.33 -6.64
CA GLY A 21 -3.87 8.76 -7.65
C GLY A 21 -2.46 8.23 -7.39
N ARG A 22 -1.56 9.11 -6.96
CA ARG A 22 -0.15 8.78 -6.63
C ARG A 22 0.12 8.70 -5.12
N ILE A 23 -0.92 8.80 -4.29
CA ILE A 23 -0.82 8.71 -2.84
C ILE A 23 -1.30 7.33 -2.41
N ILE A 24 -0.48 6.64 -1.63
CA ILE A 24 -0.81 5.34 -1.03
C ILE A 24 -0.73 5.50 0.49
N THR A 25 -1.80 5.15 1.19
CA THR A 25 -1.82 5.09 2.66
C THR A 25 -2.09 3.66 3.12
N SER A 26 -1.59 3.29 4.30
CA SER A 26 -1.77 1.97 4.89
C SER A 26 -2.09 2.05 6.37
N SER A 27 -2.88 1.10 6.88
CA SER A 27 -3.43 1.15 8.24
C SER A 27 -2.45 0.77 9.35
N GLY A 28 -1.27 0.23 9.02
CA GLY A 28 -0.27 -0.14 10.02
C GLY A 28 0.80 -1.13 9.54
N PRO A 29 1.60 -1.70 10.47
CA PRO A 29 2.73 -2.55 10.12
C PRO A 29 2.37 -3.82 9.33
N SER A 30 1.19 -4.41 9.56
CA SER A 30 0.74 -5.61 8.85
C SER A 30 0.56 -5.39 7.34
N THR A 31 0.37 -4.15 6.90
CA THR A 31 0.11 -3.79 5.49
C THR A 31 1.33 -3.22 4.78
N ALA A 32 2.48 -3.13 5.47
CA ALA A 32 3.70 -2.52 4.95
C ALA A 32 4.19 -3.19 3.66
N LEU A 33 4.28 -4.53 3.65
CA LEU A 33 4.76 -5.27 2.47
C LEU A 33 3.78 -5.20 1.30
N LYS A 34 2.48 -5.29 1.57
CA LYS A 34 1.45 -5.13 0.52
C LYS A 34 1.53 -3.73 -0.10
N THR A 35 1.76 -2.70 0.70
CA THR A 35 2.00 -1.32 0.24
C THR A 35 3.28 -1.21 -0.60
N ALA A 36 4.37 -1.83 -0.16
CA ALA A 36 5.63 -1.86 -0.90
C ALA A 36 5.50 -2.54 -2.27
N PHE A 37 4.75 -3.65 -2.37
CA PHE A 37 4.50 -4.32 -3.64
C PHE A 37 3.63 -3.47 -4.59
N TYR A 38 2.60 -2.77 -4.08
CA TYR A 38 1.85 -1.81 -4.89
C TYR A 38 2.73 -0.68 -5.43
N LEU A 39 3.61 -0.13 -4.59
CA LEU A 39 4.54 0.91 -5.00
C LEU A 39 5.52 0.38 -6.06
N LEU A 40 6.07 -0.81 -5.86
CA LEU A 40 6.98 -1.45 -6.80
C LEU A 40 6.32 -1.67 -8.16
N GLU A 41 5.10 -2.22 -8.18
CA GLU A 41 4.33 -2.42 -9.41
C GLU A 41 4.07 -1.09 -10.14
N SER A 42 3.69 -0.05 -9.39
CA SER A 42 3.37 1.28 -9.92
C SER A 42 4.58 2.01 -10.52
N LEU A 43 5.78 1.79 -9.95
CA LEU A 43 7.03 2.42 -10.40
C LEU A 43 7.77 1.61 -11.47
N THR A 44 7.44 0.33 -11.62
CA THR A 44 8.10 -0.56 -12.57
C THR A 44 7.07 -1.19 -13.51
N ASN A 45 6.63 -2.41 -13.23
CA ASN A 45 5.54 -3.10 -13.87
C ASN A 45 5.13 -4.31 -13.00
N LYS A 46 4.01 -4.94 -13.37
CA LYS A 46 3.46 -6.10 -12.66
C LYS A 46 4.39 -7.31 -12.64
N GLU A 47 5.07 -7.60 -13.73
CA GLU A 47 5.96 -8.77 -13.83
C GLU A 47 7.15 -8.65 -12.87
N ASN A 48 7.76 -7.47 -12.79
CA ASN A 48 8.85 -7.18 -11.85
C ASN A 48 8.39 -7.26 -10.39
N ALA A 49 7.20 -6.75 -10.07
CA ALA A 49 6.66 -6.84 -8.72
C ALA A 49 6.40 -8.29 -8.29
N LEU A 50 5.85 -9.12 -9.19
CA LEU A 50 5.64 -10.55 -8.96
C LEU A 50 6.96 -11.30 -8.81
N LEU A 51 7.96 -11.01 -9.65
CA LEU A 51 9.30 -11.59 -9.52
C LEU A 51 9.89 -11.30 -8.14
N VAL A 52 9.91 -10.03 -7.71
CA VAL A 52 10.45 -9.66 -6.40
C VAL A 52 9.66 -10.32 -5.26
N LYS A 53 8.34 -10.36 -5.34
CA LYS A 53 7.48 -11.03 -4.35
C LYS A 53 7.84 -12.52 -4.22
N LYS A 54 8.04 -13.20 -5.35
CA LYS A 54 8.50 -14.59 -5.41
C LYS A 54 9.86 -14.78 -4.75
N GLU A 55 10.86 -13.99 -5.15
CA GLU A 55 12.23 -14.08 -4.63
C GLU A 55 12.31 -13.76 -3.13
N MET A 56 11.37 -12.95 -2.62
CA MET A 56 11.23 -12.67 -1.19
C MET A 56 10.47 -13.78 -0.42
N GLY A 57 9.95 -14.81 -1.08
CA GLY A 57 9.22 -15.92 -0.46
C GLY A 57 7.76 -15.61 -0.08
N PHE A 58 7.13 -14.64 -0.74
CA PHE A 58 5.73 -14.24 -0.47
C PHE A 58 4.69 -14.86 -1.42
N ASP A 59 5.13 -15.73 -2.34
CA ASP A 59 4.25 -16.51 -3.20
C ASP A 59 3.91 -17.85 -2.52
N ILE A 60 2.67 -17.97 -2.02
CA ILE A 60 2.02 -19.23 -1.64
C ILE A 60 0.91 -19.50 -2.65
#